data_AF-A0A929D863-F1
#
_entry.id   AF-A0A929D863-F1
#
_cell.length_a   1.000
_cell.length_b   1.000
_cell.length_c   1.000
_cell.angle_alpha   90.00
_cell.angle_beta   90.00
_cell.angle_gamma   90.00
#
_symmetry.space_group_name_H-M   'P 1'
#
loop_
_entity.id
_entity.type
_entity.pdbx_description
1 polymer ?
#
loop_
_entity_poly.entity_id
_entity_poly.type
_entity_poly.pdbx_seq_one_letter_code
_entity_poly.pdbx_strand_id
1 'polypeptide(L)'
;SGCGAYVAGILFLSGLQGRERSNFADPERVRFVSFATARKLHDKYIDEFGCVNCHEIHRKIYGRPFYLPDPDEMIKFDEVGGHTTGCTMVCGKGARWAAEIALDEGLLPEEKLAELSKKYA
;
A
#
# COMPACT_ATOMS: atom_id res chain seq x y z
N SER A 1 -0.77 11.78 -8.94
CA SER A 1 0.11 11.11 -7.96
C SER A 1 -0.66 9.97 -7.30
N GLY A 2 -0.03 8.84 -6.98
CA GLY A 2 -0.69 7.71 -6.31
C GLY A 2 -1.01 7.99 -4.83
N CYS A 3 -1.87 7.16 -4.24
CA CYS A 3 -2.13 7.17 -2.80
C CYS A 3 -0.85 6.79 -2.03
N GLY A 4 -0.56 7.49 -0.94
CA GLY A 4 0.63 7.23 -0.12
C GLY A 4 0.70 5.78 0.37
N ALA A 5 -0.42 5.22 0.83
CA ALA A 5 -0.49 3.83 1.29
C ALA A 5 -0.26 2.81 0.16
N TYR A 6 -0.75 3.10 -1.05
CA TYR A 6 -0.53 2.25 -2.22
C TYR A 6 0.95 2.24 -2.62
N VAL A 7 1.55 3.43 -2.74
CA VAL A 7 2.96 3.60 -3.11
C VAL A 7 3.87 2.97 -2.05
N ALA A 8 3.59 3.19 -0.76
CA ALA A 8 4.35 2.60 0.33
C ALA A 8 4.24 1.07 0.35
N GLY A 9 3.06 0.51 0.08
CA GLY A 9 2.88 -0.94 -0.01
C GLY A 9 3.69 -1.57 -1.15
N ILE A 10 3.71 -0.94 -2.33
CA ILE A 10 4.56 -1.40 -3.45
C ILE A 10 6.05 -1.29 -3.09
N LEU A 11 6.44 -0.18 -2.46
CA LEU A 11 7.82 0.01 -2.02
C LEU A 11 8.24 -1.06 -1.02
N PHE A 12 7.39 -1.36 -0.03
CA PHE A 12 7.62 -2.42 0.96
C PHE A 12 7.80 -3.77 0.28
N LEU A 13 6.86 -4.19 -0.57
CA LEU A 13 6.92 -5.47 -1.28
C LEU A 13 8.17 -5.58 -2.17
N SER A 14 8.50 -4.52 -2.89
CA SER A 14 9.67 -4.48 -3.77
C SER A 14 10.99 -4.44 -2.99
N GLY A 15 10.97 -3.93 -1.75
CA GLY A 15 12.11 -3.93 -0.85
C GLY A 15 12.38 -5.28 -0.18
N LEU A 16 11.37 -6.16 -0.08
CA LEU A 16 11.57 -7.53 0.39
C LEU A 16 12.19 -8.43 -0.67
N GLN A 17 11.77 -8.27 -1.93
CA GLN A 17 12.32 -9.02 -3.05
C GLN A 17 12.31 -8.13 -4.31
N GLY A 18 13.50 -7.77 -4.77
CA GLY A 18 13.70 -6.86 -5.88
C GLY A 18 15.13 -6.83 -6.37
N ARG A 19 15.41 -5.94 -7.33
CA ARG A 19 16.76 -5.79 -7.86
C ARG A 19 17.64 -5.08 -6.86
N GLU A 20 18.78 -5.69 -6.57
CA GLU A 20 19.82 -5.08 -5.76
C GLU A 20 20.67 -4.11 -6.59
N ARG A 21 21.27 -3.12 -5.91
CA ARG A 21 22.14 -2.13 -6.58
C ARG A 21 23.36 -2.78 -7.26
N SER A 22 23.85 -3.88 -6.70
CA SER A 22 24.94 -4.68 -7.26
C SER A 22 24.52 -5.55 -8.45
N ASN A 23 23.21 -5.76 -8.66
CA ASN A 23 22.66 -6.63 -9.71
C ASN A 23 21.47 -5.97 -10.44
N PHE A 24 21.68 -4.79 -11.02
CA PHE A 24 20.62 -4.12 -11.80
C PHE A 24 20.26 -4.83 -13.10
N ALA A 25 21.20 -5.58 -13.69
CA ALA A 25 21.01 -6.33 -14.92
C ALA A 25 19.97 -7.44 -14.75
N ASP A 26 19.92 -8.03 -13.55
CA ASP A 26 18.89 -8.97 -13.15
C ASP A 26 18.71 -10.14 -14.15
N PRO A 27 19.79 -10.92 -14.41
CA PRO A 27 19.72 -12.09 -15.29
C PRO A 27 18.85 -13.20 -14.69
N GLU A 28 18.73 -13.28 -13.36
CA GLU A 28 17.83 -14.19 -12.64
C GLU A 28 16.36 -13.75 -12.75
N ARG A 29 16.12 -12.51 -13.19
CA ARG A 29 14.80 -11.91 -13.43
C ARG A 29 13.94 -11.79 -12.17
N VAL A 30 14.55 -11.57 -11.01
CA VAL A 30 13.87 -11.39 -9.71
C VAL A 30 12.90 -10.21 -9.72
N ARG A 31 13.08 -9.22 -10.61
CA ARG A 31 12.12 -8.10 -10.78
C ARG A 31 10.69 -8.55 -11.08
N PHE A 32 10.50 -9.72 -11.68
CA PHE A 32 9.16 -10.20 -11.99
C PHE A 32 8.38 -10.60 -10.73
N VAL A 33 9.07 -10.96 -9.64
CA VAL A 33 8.43 -11.14 -8.33
C VAL A 33 7.87 -9.81 -7.84
N SER A 34 8.66 -8.73 -7.88
CA SER A 34 8.20 -7.39 -7.49
C SER A 34 7.03 -6.92 -8.37
N PHE A 35 7.07 -7.19 -9.68
CA PHE A 35 5.96 -6.85 -10.59
C PHE A 35 4.69 -7.63 -10.27
N ALA A 36 4.81 -8.92 -9.95
CA ALA A 36 3.67 -9.77 -9.61
C ALA A 36 3.03 -9.35 -8.29
N THR A 37 3.82 -9.08 -7.25
CA THR A 37 3.30 -8.65 -5.94
C THR A 37 2.72 -7.23 -5.99
N ALA A 38 3.36 -6.31 -6.73
CA ALA A 38 2.80 -4.99 -6.98
C ALA A 38 1.47 -5.04 -7.74
N ARG A 39 1.32 -5.96 -8.72
CA ARG A 39 0.06 -6.18 -9.42
C ARG A 39 -1.03 -6.70 -8.49
N LYS A 40 -0.72 -7.67 -7.61
CA LYS A 40 -1.67 -8.15 -6.60
C LYS A 40 -2.20 -7.02 -5.71
N LEU A 41 -1.31 -6.13 -5.25
CA LEU A 41 -1.73 -4.96 -4.47
C LEU A 41 -2.52 -3.95 -5.31
N HIS A 42 -2.13 -3.74 -6.57
CA HIS A 42 -2.87 -2.90 -7.51
C HIS A 42 -4.31 -3.40 -7.69
N ASP A 43 -4.49 -4.70 -7.95
CA ASP A 43 -5.79 -5.32 -8.15
C ASP A 43 -6.68 -5.14 -6.91
N LYS A 44 -6.14 -5.33 -5.69
CA LYS A 44 -6.87 -5.02 -4.44
C LYS A 44 -7.39 -3.56 -4.38
N TYR A 45 -6.57 -2.59 -4.80
CA TYR A 45 -6.99 -1.18 -4.84
C TYR A 45 -8.00 -0.88 -5.94
N ILE A 46 -7.88 -1.51 -7.11
CA ILE A 46 -8.85 -1.37 -8.19
C ILE A 46 -10.19 -1.99 -7.80
N ASP A 47 -10.18 -3.19 -7.21
CA ASP A 47 -11.40 -3.87 -6.77
C ASP A 47 -12.11 -3.07 -5.66
N GLU A 48 -11.37 -2.62 -4.66
CA GLU A 48 -11.94 -1.90 -3.53
C GLU A 48 -12.31 -0.45 -3.88
N PHE A 49 -11.42 0.28 -4.57
CA PHE A 49 -11.54 1.72 -4.76
C PHE A 49 -11.75 2.17 -6.21
N GLY A 50 -11.59 1.28 -7.20
CA GLY A 50 -11.65 1.61 -8.63
C GLY A 50 -10.45 2.41 -9.13
N CYS A 51 -9.48 2.71 -8.28
CA CYS A 51 -8.36 3.60 -8.58
C CYS A 51 -7.24 3.46 -7.54
N VAL A 52 -6.07 4.04 -7.84
CA VAL A 52 -4.88 4.01 -6.97
C VAL A 52 -4.40 5.39 -6.52
N ASN A 53 -5.10 6.46 -6.88
CA ASN A 53 -4.71 7.84 -6.53
C ASN A 53 -5.66 8.44 -5.48
N CYS A 54 -5.13 9.26 -4.57
CA CYS A 54 -5.93 9.83 -3.47
C CYS A 54 -7.13 10.64 -3.98
N HIS A 55 -6.97 11.34 -5.11
CA HIS A 55 -8.00 12.22 -5.65
C HIS A 55 -9.29 11.47 -5.99
N GLU A 56 -9.18 10.36 -6.72
CA GLU A 56 -10.33 9.51 -7.04
C GLU A 56 -10.81 8.70 -5.82
N ILE A 57 -9.91 8.28 -4.94
CA ILE A 57 -10.30 7.61 -3.68
C ILE A 57 -11.17 8.55 -2.83
N HIS A 58 -10.77 9.82 -2.68
CA HIS A 58 -11.55 10.82 -1.95
C HIS A 58 -12.93 11.02 -2.59
N ARG A 59 -13.04 11.06 -3.93
CA ARG A 59 -14.34 11.10 -4.60
C ARG A 59 -15.21 9.91 -4.24
N LYS A 60 -14.64 8.70 -4.20
CA LYS A 60 -15.39 7.49 -3.87
C LYS A 60 -15.87 7.48 -2.41
N ILE A 61 -15.02 7.88 -1.46
CA ILE A 61 -15.31 7.71 -0.02
C ILE A 61 -15.91 8.95 0.65
N TYR A 62 -15.72 10.14 0.08
CA TYR A 62 -16.25 11.41 0.62
C TYR A 62 -17.17 12.16 -0.37
N GLY A 63 -17.33 11.66 -1.61
CA GLY A 63 -18.12 12.33 -2.65
C GLY A 63 -17.37 13.43 -3.41
N ARG A 64 -16.21 13.88 -2.92
CA ARG A 64 -15.36 14.89 -3.60
C ARG A 64 -13.88 14.78 -3.18
N PRO A 65 -12.94 15.26 -4.01
CA PRO A 65 -11.55 15.41 -3.61
C PRO A 65 -11.35 16.69 -2.78
N PHE A 66 -10.23 16.76 -2.06
CA PHE A 66 -9.85 17.92 -1.23
C PHE A 66 -8.45 18.39 -1.59
N TYR A 67 -8.24 19.70 -1.65
CA TYR A 67 -6.91 20.28 -1.83
C TYR A 67 -6.26 20.55 -0.47
N LEU A 68 -5.63 19.51 0.11
CA LEU A 68 -5.13 19.53 1.49
C LEU A 68 -4.11 20.64 1.84
N PRO A 69 -3.33 21.23 0.92
CA PRO A 69 -2.50 22.40 1.25
C PRO A 69 -3.30 23.65 1.64
N ASP A 70 -4.59 23.73 1.27
CA ASP A 70 -5.48 24.81 1.69
C ASP A 70 -6.07 24.50 3.09
N PRO A 71 -5.86 25.38 4.09
CA PRO A 71 -6.39 25.19 5.44
C PRO A 71 -7.91 25.01 5.52
N ASP A 72 -8.68 25.73 4.69
CA ASP A 72 -10.14 25.62 4.70
C ASP A 72 -10.59 24.28 4.14
N GLU A 73 -9.85 23.73 3.17
CA GLU A 73 -10.07 22.40 2.64
C GLU A 73 -9.66 21.30 3.62
N MET A 74 -8.61 21.53 4.43
CA MET A 74 -8.20 20.62 5.49
C MET A 74 -9.28 20.50 6.56
N ILE A 75 -9.89 21.61 6.98
CA ILE A 75 -11.00 21.59 7.95
C ILE A 75 -12.16 20.73 7.42
N LYS A 76 -12.60 20.97 6.18
CA LYS A 76 -13.68 20.18 5.57
C LYS A 76 -13.31 18.71 5.41
N PHE A 77 -12.04 18.41 5.10
CA PHE A 77 -11.53 17.05 5.00
C PHE A 77 -11.57 16.35 6.37
N ASP A 78 -11.23 17.04 7.45
CA ASP A 78 -11.29 16.52 8.81
C ASP A 78 -12.74 16.29 9.27
N GLU A 79 -13.65 17.21 8.96
CA GLU A 79 -15.08 17.11 9.28
C GLU A 79 -15.74 15.88 8.66
N VAL A 80 -15.34 15.49 7.44
CA VAL A 80 -15.82 14.25 6.79
C VAL A 80 -15.08 12.99 7.27
N GLY A 81 -14.20 13.12 8.26
CA GLY A 81 -13.50 12.00 8.88
C GLY A 81 -12.19 11.61 8.18
N GLY A 82 -11.55 12.55 7.48
CA GLY A 82 -10.28 12.35 6.77
C GLY A 82 -9.21 11.62 7.58
N HIS A 83 -8.92 12.12 8.78
CA HIS A 83 -7.89 11.55 9.69
C HIS A 83 -8.44 10.60 10.77
N THR A 84 -9.74 10.34 10.80
CA THR A 84 -10.35 9.48 11.83
C THR A 84 -10.89 8.18 11.27
N THR A 85 -11.44 8.19 10.05
CA THR A 85 -12.11 7.03 9.47
C THR A 85 -11.70 6.74 8.03
N GLY A 86 -11.86 7.69 7.10
CA GLY A 86 -11.76 7.39 5.67
C GLY A 86 -10.33 7.08 5.21
N CYS A 87 -9.37 8.01 5.35
CA CYS A 87 -8.00 7.77 4.90
C CYS A 87 -7.25 6.83 5.85
N THR A 88 -7.59 6.81 7.13
CA THR A 88 -7.04 5.82 8.08
C THR A 88 -7.46 4.39 7.70
N MET A 89 -8.70 4.19 7.24
CA MET A 89 -9.15 2.91 6.68
C MET A 89 -8.40 2.54 5.41
N VAL A 90 -8.22 3.47 4.47
CA VAL A 90 -7.45 3.23 3.23
C VAL A 90 -6.01 2.82 3.57
N CYS A 91 -5.36 3.52 4.50
CA CYS A 91 -4.02 3.20 4.98
C CYS A 91 -3.97 1.82 5.65
N GLY A 92 -4.92 1.51 6.53
CA GLY A 92 -5.00 0.22 7.21
C GLY A 92 -5.19 -0.95 6.24
N LYS A 93 -6.08 -0.79 5.25
CA LYS A 93 -6.27 -1.78 4.17
C LYS A 93 -4.99 -1.96 3.35
N GLY A 94 -4.38 -0.86 2.91
CA GLY A 94 -3.14 -0.89 2.14
C GLY A 94 -2.00 -1.63 2.86
N ALA A 95 -1.78 -1.31 4.14
CA ALA A 95 -0.77 -1.97 4.97
C ALA A 95 -1.09 -3.47 5.16
N ARG A 96 -2.35 -3.78 5.49
CA ARG A 96 -2.81 -5.16 5.67
C ARG A 96 -2.60 -5.99 4.41
N TRP A 97 -3.08 -5.53 3.26
CA TRP A 97 -2.95 -6.27 2.00
C TRP A 97 -1.49 -6.46 1.59
N ALA A 98 -0.64 -5.45 1.77
CA ALA A 98 0.79 -5.59 1.49
C ALA A 98 1.45 -6.64 2.40
N ALA A 99 1.09 -6.69 3.69
CA ALA A 99 1.55 -7.72 4.61
C ALA A 99 1.03 -9.12 4.23
N GLU A 100 -0.26 -9.25 3.93
CA GLU A 100 -0.86 -10.52 3.46
C GLU A 100 -0.15 -11.04 2.22
N ILE A 101 0.08 -10.19 1.20
CA ILE A 101 0.82 -10.56 -0.01
C ILE A 101 2.24 -11.00 0.32
N ALA A 102 2.95 -10.30 1.21
CA ALA A 102 4.31 -10.69 1.59
C ALA A 102 4.36 -12.07 2.27
N LEU A 103 3.35 -12.38 3.08
CA LEU A 103 3.21 -13.68 3.75
C LEU A 103 2.86 -14.79 2.77
N ASP A 104 1.83 -14.57 1.94
CA ASP A 104 1.32 -15.56 0.98
C ASP A 104 2.38 -15.92 -0.07
N GLU A 105 3.23 -14.96 -0.46
CA GLU A 105 4.31 -15.16 -1.43
C GLU A 105 5.63 -15.62 -0.78
N GLY A 106 5.66 -15.81 0.55
CA GLY A 106 6.85 -16.26 1.26
C GLY A 106 8.03 -15.28 1.15
N LEU A 107 7.77 -13.97 1.12
CA LEU A 107 8.81 -12.94 0.99
C LEU A 107 9.55 -12.63 2.29
N LEU A 108 9.14 -13.27 3.40
CA LEU A 108 9.74 -13.11 4.71
C LEU A 108 10.42 -14.43 5.14
N PRO A 109 11.61 -14.37 5.75
CA PRO A 109 12.25 -15.57 6.30
C PRO A 109 11.37 -16.23 7.36
N GLU A 110 11.35 -17.56 7.37
CA GLU A 110 10.51 -18.34 8.28
C GLU A 110 10.86 -18.09 9.76
N GLU A 111 12.15 -17.85 10.06
CA GLU A 111 12.61 -17.47 11.38
C GLU A 111 11.99 -16.14 11.83
N LYS A 112 11.85 -15.19 10.89
CA LYS A 112 11.25 -13.89 11.18
C LYS A 112 9.76 -14.01 11.44
N LEU A 113 9.07 -14.88 10.72
CA LEU A 113 7.66 -15.18 10.95
C LEU A 113 7.44 -15.85 12.30
N ALA A 114 8.31 -16.79 12.68
CA ALA A 114 8.25 -17.45 13.98
C ALA A 114 8.48 -16.46 15.14
N GLU A 115 9.40 -15.51 14.99
CA GLU A 115 9.64 -14.43 15.96
C GLU A 115 8.39 -13.54 16.13
N LEU A 116 7.81 -13.08 15.02
CA LEU A 116 6.62 -12.21 15.04
C LEU A 116 5.42 -12.92 15.66
N SER A 117 5.20 -14.19 15.32
CA SER A 117 4.09 -14.99 15.85
C SER A 117 4.17 -15.14 17.36
N LYS A 118 5.37 -15.33 17.94
CA LYS A 118 5.54 -15.41 19.40
C LYS A 118 5.34 -14.09 20.12
N LYS A 119 5.65 -12.97 19.47
CA LYS A 119 5.59 -11.64 20.08
C LYS A 119 4.16 -11.10 20.20
N TYR A 120 3.28 -11.49 19.27
CA TYR A 120 1.91 -10.99 19.16
C TYR A 120 0.84 -12.08 19.33
N ALA A 121 1.22 -13.29 19.73
CA ALA A 121 0.32 -14.33 20.25
C ALA A 121 -0.04 -14.03 21.71
#